data_AF-A0A9P6TNQ4-F1
#
_entry.id   AF-A0A9P6TNQ4-F1
#
_cell.length_a   1.000
_cell.length_b   1.000
_cell.length_c   1.000
_cell.angle_alpha   90.00
_cell.angle_beta   90.00
_cell.angle_gamma   90.00
#
_symmetry.space_group_name_H-M   'P 1'
#
loop_
_entity.id
_entity.type
_entity.pdbx_description
1 polymer ?
#
loop_
_entity_poly.entity_id
_entity_poly.type
_entity_poly.pdbx_seq_one_letter_code
_entity_poly.pdbx_strand_id
1 'polypeptide(L)'
;MSLPHSAPRRARHRRAIDVQAFEHEDGLWDIEACLTDRKARDTQLATGVGPSGLPIHERWLRVTIDRQMNVVDAQSSSEWVPYPGHCEGANPSYRALIGLNLRRGGRRAAMQCLGGAAGCTHLTELCAVLPSAAIQAFVGEAPLQVGVSGSDASGDVMPFQLGRCHALKLDAPVMKPFYPRWQGHGLREARAAAREAAPEIHEYQGKEILRKFGVTVPRGRPAFSVDEAVKAAEELGGPVWVVKAQIHAGGRGKGGGVKVAKSLDQVREHSSQILGMQLKTHQTGPEGQKVNRLLIEEGADIKKELYVGLVVDRISQKVVLMASSEGGMDIEEVAARTPELIHKIAVDPAKGLQDAEADEIAKKIGVPDASLPQARANLHGLYKAFWETDASLAEINPLILTGDGNVIALDAKFNFDSNALFRHPEIVAYRDLDEEDPAEIDASKFDLAYISLDGNIGCLVNGAGLAMATMDTIKLFGGEPANFLDVGGGATTEKVTEAFKLMLKNPNLKAILVNIFGGIMRCDVIAEGVVAASKAVHLQVPLVVRMKGTNEDLGKKMLADSGLPIISADSMEEAAQKVVAAAEGK
;
A
#
# COMPACT_ATOMS: atom_id res chain seq x y z
N MET A 1 -20.22 -32.64 -13.53
CA MET A 1 -21.58 -32.45 -14.10
C MET A 1 -21.58 -31.19 -14.93
N SER A 2 -22.18 -31.21 -16.12
CA SER A 2 -22.41 -29.99 -16.92
C SER A 2 -23.36 -29.05 -16.20
N LEU A 3 -23.18 -27.73 -16.36
CA LEU A 3 -24.08 -26.73 -15.79
C LEU A 3 -25.50 -26.90 -16.35
N PRO A 4 -26.55 -26.76 -15.52
CA PRO A 4 -27.92 -26.94 -15.96
C PRO A 4 -28.40 -25.87 -16.97
N HIS A 5 -29.27 -26.32 -17.86
CA HIS A 5 -30.04 -25.58 -18.86
C HIS A 5 -31.02 -24.55 -18.30
N SER A 6 -30.80 -23.24 -18.37
CA SER A 6 -31.88 -22.28 -18.05
C SER A 6 -32.94 -22.15 -19.16
N ALA A 7 -32.62 -22.56 -20.39
CA ALA A 7 -33.53 -22.52 -21.55
C ALA A 7 -33.09 -23.50 -22.67
N PRO A 8 -33.98 -23.83 -23.64
CA PRO A 8 -33.61 -24.49 -24.89
C PRO A 8 -32.56 -23.68 -25.66
N ARG A 9 -31.63 -24.38 -26.32
CA ARG A 9 -30.46 -23.73 -26.92
C ARG A 9 -29.99 -24.48 -28.15
N ARG A 10 -29.46 -23.73 -29.12
CA ARG A 10 -28.94 -24.22 -30.41
C ARG A 10 -27.45 -23.91 -30.50
N ALA A 11 -26.64 -24.89 -30.88
CA ALA A 11 -25.21 -24.68 -31.10
C ALA A 11 -24.98 -23.68 -32.25
N ARG A 12 -24.12 -22.68 -32.02
CA ARG A 12 -23.77 -21.66 -33.03
C ARG A 12 -22.29 -21.69 -33.40
N HIS A 13 -21.44 -22.07 -32.45
CA HIS A 13 -19.99 -22.11 -32.60
C HIS A 13 -19.42 -23.00 -31.50
N ARG A 14 -18.33 -23.70 -31.80
CA ARG A 14 -17.51 -24.41 -30.82
C ARG A 14 -16.07 -23.98 -31.04
N ARG A 15 -15.43 -23.52 -29.97
CA ARG A 15 -13.98 -23.42 -29.87
C ARG A 15 -13.49 -24.54 -28.95
N ALA A 16 -12.38 -25.16 -29.30
CA ALA A 16 -11.65 -26.06 -28.44
C ALA A 16 -10.19 -25.62 -28.42
N ILE A 17 -9.57 -25.64 -27.24
CA ILE A 17 -8.12 -25.52 -27.09
C ILE A 17 -7.66 -26.80 -26.42
N ASP A 18 -6.84 -27.57 -27.13
CA ASP A 18 -6.19 -28.78 -26.63
C ASP A 18 -4.73 -28.43 -26.33
N VAL A 19 -4.20 -28.91 -25.20
CA VAL A 19 -2.79 -28.70 -24.84
C VAL A 19 -2.21 -30.00 -24.31
N GLN A 20 -1.10 -30.42 -24.88
CA GLN A 20 -0.37 -31.64 -24.55
C GLN A 20 1.06 -31.28 -24.18
N ALA A 21 1.64 -32.05 -23.26
CA ALA A 21 3.01 -31.88 -22.80
C ALA A 21 3.78 -33.19 -23.03
N PHE A 22 4.99 -33.10 -23.57
CA PHE A 22 5.85 -34.23 -23.89
C PHE A 22 7.25 -33.98 -23.34
N GLU A 23 7.85 -34.96 -22.67
CA GLU A 23 9.26 -34.93 -22.27
C GLU A 23 10.13 -35.53 -23.39
N HIS A 24 11.25 -34.88 -23.69
CA HIS A 24 12.28 -35.36 -24.60
C HIS A 24 13.32 -36.18 -23.86
N GLU A 25 14.04 -37.05 -24.56
CA GLU A 25 15.13 -37.85 -23.97
C GLU A 25 16.29 -37.00 -23.43
N ASP A 26 16.48 -35.78 -23.94
CA ASP A 26 17.50 -34.83 -23.49
C ASP A 26 17.06 -33.95 -22.30
N GLY A 27 15.84 -34.18 -21.79
CA GLY A 27 15.28 -33.47 -20.63
C GLY A 27 14.61 -32.13 -20.95
N LEU A 28 14.49 -31.75 -22.22
CA LEU A 28 13.61 -30.68 -22.67
C LEU A 28 12.15 -31.15 -22.75
N TRP A 29 11.22 -30.19 -22.83
CA TRP A 29 9.79 -30.49 -22.84
C TRP A 29 9.08 -29.71 -23.93
N ASP A 30 8.25 -30.37 -24.72
CA ASP A 30 7.36 -29.71 -25.67
C ASP A 30 5.98 -29.50 -25.03
N ILE A 31 5.50 -28.26 -25.07
CA ILE A 31 4.11 -27.92 -24.76
C ILE A 31 3.44 -27.55 -26.08
N GLU A 32 2.62 -28.46 -26.58
CA GLU A 32 1.90 -28.33 -27.84
C GLU A 32 0.46 -27.92 -27.59
N ALA A 33 0.03 -26.80 -28.17
CA ALA A 33 -1.32 -26.31 -28.07
C ALA A 33 -1.98 -26.20 -29.45
N CYS A 34 -3.23 -26.65 -29.55
CA CYS A 34 -4.05 -26.55 -30.76
C CYS A 34 -5.37 -25.84 -30.46
N LEU A 35 -5.67 -24.77 -31.20
CA LEU A 35 -6.98 -24.11 -31.19
C LEU A 35 -7.76 -24.50 -32.44
N THR A 36 -8.95 -25.06 -32.24
CA THR A 36 -9.89 -25.38 -33.32
C THR A 36 -11.21 -24.62 -33.14
N ASP A 37 -11.58 -23.86 -34.17
CA ASP A 37 -12.89 -23.21 -34.27
C ASP A 37 -13.77 -23.94 -35.29
N ARG A 38 -15.00 -24.30 -34.90
CA ARG A 38 -15.99 -24.95 -35.77
C ARG A 38 -17.32 -24.19 -35.74
N LYS A 39 -18.03 -24.18 -36.85
CA LYS A 39 -19.40 -23.64 -36.95
C LYS A 39 -20.40 -24.80 -37.08
N ALA A 40 -21.51 -24.72 -36.35
CA ALA A 40 -22.58 -25.73 -36.38
C ALA A 40 -23.57 -25.50 -37.55
N ARG A 41 -23.12 -24.79 -38.58
CA ARG A 41 -23.87 -24.46 -39.79
C ARG A 41 -22.89 -24.13 -40.90
N ASP A 42 -23.36 -24.28 -42.13
CA ASP A 42 -22.64 -23.78 -43.31
C ASP A 42 -22.41 -22.28 -43.15
N THR A 43 -21.17 -21.86 -43.40
CA THR A 43 -20.72 -20.50 -43.13
C THR A 43 -20.02 -19.93 -44.36
N GLN A 44 -20.45 -18.75 -44.79
CA GLN A 44 -19.77 -18.03 -45.85
C GLN A 44 -18.41 -17.55 -45.35
N LEU A 45 -17.34 -18.01 -46.00
CA LEU A 45 -15.95 -17.59 -45.79
C LEU A 45 -15.46 -16.85 -47.04
N ALA A 46 -14.30 -16.19 -46.93
CA ALA A 46 -13.66 -15.55 -48.08
C ALA A 46 -13.28 -16.55 -49.18
N THR A 47 -13.06 -17.81 -48.82
CA THR A 47 -12.71 -18.92 -49.72
C THR A 47 -13.93 -19.68 -50.28
N GLY A 48 -15.15 -19.32 -49.87
CA GLY A 48 -16.39 -20.01 -50.27
C GLY A 48 -17.23 -20.47 -49.07
N VAL A 49 -18.21 -21.34 -49.31
CA VAL A 49 -19.06 -21.88 -48.23
C VAL A 49 -18.31 -23.00 -47.52
N GLY A 50 -17.96 -22.76 -46.25
CA GLY A 50 -17.40 -23.77 -45.35
C GLY A 50 -18.51 -24.69 -44.81
N PRO A 51 -18.46 -26.01 -45.04
CA PRO A 51 -19.47 -26.95 -44.54
C PRO A 51 -19.58 -26.96 -43.01
N SER A 52 -20.80 -27.15 -42.51
CA SER A 52 -21.08 -27.33 -41.09
C SER A 52 -20.20 -28.41 -40.45
N GLY A 53 -19.60 -28.11 -39.32
CA GLY A 53 -18.83 -29.07 -38.50
C GLY A 53 -17.33 -29.17 -38.82
N LEU A 54 -16.88 -28.69 -39.98
CA LEU A 54 -15.44 -28.61 -40.30
C LEU A 54 -14.78 -27.43 -39.58
N PRO A 55 -13.45 -27.49 -39.32
CA PRO A 55 -12.71 -26.36 -38.79
C PRO A 55 -12.77 -25.16 -39.74
N ILE A 56 -12.89 -23.97 -39.16
CA ILE A 56 -12.67 -22.70 -39.84
C ILE A 56 -11.36 -22.04 -39.40
N HIS A 57 -10.91 -22.38 -38.18
CA HIS A 57 -9.57 -22.11 -37.69
C HIS A 57 -8.98 -23.39 -37.12
N GLU A 58 -7.75 -23.70 -37.47
CA GLU A 58 -6.94 -24.72 -36.80
C GLU A 58 -5.51 -24.20 -36.71
N ARG A 59 -5.08 -23.93 -35.48
CA ARG A 59 -3.84 -23.21 -35.18
C ARG A 59 -3.03 -23.98 -34.15
N TRP A 60 -1.77 -24.20 -34.45
CA TRP A 60 -0.85 -24.97 -33.62
C TRP A 60 0.26 -24.06 -33.12
N LEU A 61 0.59 -24.17 -31.84
CA LEU A 61 1.74 -23.52 -31.23
C LEU A 61 2.45 -24.53 -30.34
N ARG A 62 3.72 -24.79 -30.64
CA ARG A 62 4.61 -25.58 -29.79
C ARG A 62 5.66 -24.67 -29.19
N VAL A 63 5.88 -24.80 -27.89
CA VAL A 63 7.05 -24.23 -27.22
C VAL A 63 7.85 -25.35 -26.58
N THR A 64 9.14 -25.37 -26.84
CA THR A 64 10.09 -26.26 -26.18
C THR A 64 10.67 -25.51 -24.98
N ILE A 65 10.65 -26.10 -23.80
CA ILE A 65 11.10 -25.48 -22.55
C ILE A 65 12.14 -26.33 -21.82
N ASP A 66 13.02 -25.65 -21.09
CA ASP A 66 13.89 -26.30 -20.10
C ASP A 66 13.14 -26.57 -18.77
N ARG A 67 13.81 -27.25 -17.84
CA ARG A 67 13.27 -27.53 -16.50
C ARG A 67 13.01 -26.27 -15.66
N GLN A 68 13.54 -25.12 -16.06
CA GLN A 68 13.29 -23.82 -15.43
C GLN A 68 12.14 -23.06 -16.12
N MET A 69 11.46 -23.68 -17.10
CA MET A 69 10.39 -23.12 -17.91
C MET A 69 10.81 -21.96 -18.81
N ASN A 70 12.10 -21.85 -19.15
CA ASN A 70 12.56 -20.95 -20.20
C ASN A 70 12.25 -21.58 -21.55
N VAL A 71 11.70 -20.79 -22.47
CA VAL A 71 11.42 -21.21 -23.84
C VAL A 71 12.71 -21.22 -24.64
N VAL A 72 13.11 -22.41 -25.11
CA VAL A 72 14.34 -22.61 -25.91
C VAL A 72 14.05 -22.72 -27.41
N ASP A 73 12.84 -23.15 -27.78
CA ASP A 73 12.34 -23.06 -29.15
C ASP A 73 10.83 -22.78 -29.18
N ALA A 74 10.37 -22.20 -30.28
CA ALA A 74 8.95 -21.94 -30.50
C ALA A 74 8.62 -22.07 -31.99
N GLN A 75 7.54 -22.81 -32.28
CA GLN A 75 7.07 -23.07 -33.64
C GLN A 75 5.55 -22.94 -33.70
N SER A 76 5.03 -22.39 -34.79
CA SER A 76 3.60 -22.32 -35.01
C SER A 76 3.20 -22.73 -36.42
N SER A 77 2.01 -23.30 -36.55
CA SER A 77 1.42 -23.72 -37.82
C SER A 77 -0.04 -23.33 -37.88
N SER A 78 -0.54 -23.20 -39.11
CA SER A 78 -1.88 -22.73 -39.42
C SER A 78 -2.41 -23.51 -40.61
N GLU A 79 -3.38 -24.38 -40.39
CA GLU A 79 -3.88 -25.29 -41.44
C GLU A 79 -5.24 -24.83 -41.98
N TRP A 80 -6.24 -24.72 -41.10
CA TRP A 80 -7.55 -24.19 -41.46
C TRP A 80 -7.56 -22.70 -41.19
N VAL A 81 -7.67 -21.89 -42.26
CA VAL A 81 -7.61 -20.44 -42.17
C VAL A 81 -8.65 -19.77 -43.09
N PRO A 82 -9.19 -18.61 -42.69
CA PRO A 82 -10.15 -17.86 -43.50
C PRO A 82 -9.50 -17.15 -44.69
N TYR A 83 -8.18 -16.88 -44.63
CA TYR A 83 -7.42 -16.18 -45.66
C TYR A 83 -6.12 -16.95 -45.97
N PRO A 84 -6.17 -17.98 -46.84
CA PRO A 84 -5.01 -18.77 -47.21
C PRO A 84 -3.90 -17.93 -47.83
N GLY A 85 -2.65 -18.20 -47.46
CA GLY A 85 -1.46 -17.46 -47.90
C GLY A 85 -1.22 -16.12 -47.18
N HIS A 86 -2.13 -15.70 -46.31
CA HIS A 86 -2.00 -14.45 -45.53
C HIS A 86 -1.97 -14.73 -44.03
N CYS A 87 -2.83 -15.62 -43.56
CA CYS A 87 -2.97 -15.99 -42.16
C CYS A 87 -1.72 -16.69 -41.58
N GLU A 88 -0.97 -17.37 -42.43
CA GLU A 88 0.26 -18.12 -42.15
C GLU A 88 1.45 -17.17 -41.99
N GLY A 89 1.35 -15.94 -42.51
CA GLY A 89 2.39 -14.92 -42.39
C GLY A 89 2.67 -14.49 -40.95
N ALA A 90 1.75 -14.75 -40.02
CA ALA A 90 1.96 -14.52 -38.59
C ALA A 90 2.82 -15.61 -37.91
N ASN A 91 2.97 -16.79 -38.51
CA ASN A 91 3.62 -17.93 -37.86
C ASN A 91 5.08 -17.63 -37.43
N PRO A 92 5.93 -16.98 -38.26
CA PRO A 92 7.31 -16.68 -37.88
C PRO A 92 7.44 -15.76 -36.67
N SER A 93 6.46 -14.87 -36.42
CA SER A 93 6.49 -13.94 -35.29
C SER A 93 6.58 -14.65 -33.93
N TYR A 94 6.04 -15.88 -33.83
CA TYR A 94 6.00 -16.64 -32.58
C TYR A 94 7.36 -17.14 -32.11
N ARG A 95 8.40 -17.05 -32.95
CA ARG A 95 9.79 -17.23 -32.50
C ARG A 95 10.21 -16.20 -31.45
N ALA A 96 9.50 -15.06 -31.35
CA ALA A 96 9.72 -14.06 -30.30
C ALA A 96 9.43 -14.59 -28.87
N LEU A 97 8.83 -15.78 -28.73
CA LEU A 97 8.67 -16.44 -27.44
C LEU A 97 9.98 -17.03 -26.90
N ILE A 98 10.98 -17.27 -27.76
CA ILE A 98 12.28 -17.83 -27.36
C ILE A 98 12.98 -16.86 -26.41
N GLY A 99 13.46 -17.38 -25.28
CA GLY A 99 14.07 -16.62 -24.19
C GLY A 99 13.07 -16.11 -23.15
N LEU A 100 11.76 -16.22 -23.38
CA LEU A 100 10.76 -15.92 -22.36
C LEU A 100 10.70 -17.05 -21.33
N ASN A 101 10.29 -16.72 -20.10
CA ASN A 101 10.01 -17.72 -19.07
C ASN A 101 8.49 -17.86 -18.88
N LEU A 102 7.95 -19.07 -19.05
CA LEU A 102 6.50 -19.29 -18.97
C LEU A 102 5.93 -19.00 -17.58
N ARG A 103 6.74 -19.13 -16.51
CA ARG A 103 6.32 -18.88 -15.12
C ARG A 103 6.48 -17.42 -14.69
N ARG A 104 7.57 -16.75 -15.09
CA ARG A 104 7.94 -15.40 -14.65
C ARG A 104 7.44 -14.34 -15.62
N GLY A 105 6.15 -14.02 -15.53
CA GLY A 105 5.54 -12.95 -16.34
C GLY A 105 5.33 -13.29 -17.83
N GLY A 106 5.52 -14.57 -18.23
CA GLY A 106 5.44 -15.03 -19.62
C GLY A 106 4.16 -14.62 -20.35
N ARG A 107 2.99 -14.60 -19.68
CA ARG A 107 1.74 -14.13 -20.30
C ARG A 107 1.80 -12.65 -20.72
N ARG A 108 2.34 -11.79 -19.85
CA ARG A 108 2.46 -10.35 -20.13
C ARG A 108 3.51 -10.12 -21.22
N ALA A 109 4.66 -10.80 -21.12
CA ALA A 109 5.73 -10.69 -22.11
C ALA A 109 5.29 -11.17 -23.50
N ALA A 110 4.59 -12.31 -23.59
CA ALA A 110 4.03 -12.81 -24.85
C ALA A 110 3.05 -11.80 -25.47
N MET A 111 2.19 -11.17 -24.66
CA MET A 111 1.27 -10.13 -25.14
C MET A 111 1.99 -8.85 -25.56
N GLN A 112 3.13 -8.50 -24.96
CA GLN A 112 3.93 -7.34 -25.38
C GLN A 112 4.60 -7.58 -26.74
N CYS A 113 5.08 -8.79 -26.99
CA CYS A 113 5.76 -9.13 -28.24
C CYS A 113 4.79 -9.47 -29.39
N LEU A 114 3.62 -10.05 -29.08
CA LEU A 114 2.70 -10.64 -30.06
C LEU A 114 1.29 -10.03 -30.02
N GLY A 115 1.10 -8.95 -29.25
CA GLY A 115 -0.16 -8.24 -29.14
C GLY A 115 -0.52 -7.46 -30.40
N GLY A 116 -1.80 -7.13 -30.55
CA GLY A 116 -2.30 -6.38 -31.71
C GLY A 116 -2.10 -7.15 -33.01
N ALA A 117 -1.57 -6.48 -34.04
CA ALA A 117 -1.33 -7.07 -35.36
C ALA A 117 0.05 -7.75 -35.48
N ALA A 118 0.89 -7.73 -34.43
CA ALA A 118 2.19 -8.39 -34.44
C ALA A 118 2.08 -9.93 -34.45
N GLY A 119 0.97 -10.46 -33.91
CA GLY A 119 0.59 -11.86 -33.97
C GLY A 119 -0.85 -12.06 -34.48
N CYS A 120 -1.27 -13.31 -34.61
CA CYS A 120 -2.68 -13.66 -34.83
C CYS A 120 -3.42 -13.84 -33.50
N THR A 121 -4.62 -13.27 -33.37
CA THR A 121 -5.46 -13.42 -32.17
C THR A 121 -5.64 -14.87 -31.71
N HIS A 122 -5.77 -15.82 -32.64
CA HIS A 122 -5.94 -17.25 -32.33
C HIS A 122 -4.67 -17.89 -31.76
N LEU A 123 -3.50 -17.59 -32.32
CA LEU A 123 -2.23 -18.14 -31.83
C LEU A 123 -1.79 -17.44 -30.54
N THR A 124 -2.04 -16.13 -30.40
CA THR A 124 -1.73 -15.37 -29.17
C THR A 124 -2.58 -15.86 -27.99
N GLU A 125 -3.81 -16.32 -28.24
CA GLU A 125 -4.66 -16.93 -27.21
C GLU A 125 -4.06 -18.23 -26.65
N LEU A 126 -3.36 -19.02 -27.48
CA LEU A 126 -2.67 -20.23 -27.02
C LEU A 126 -1.59 -19.89 -25.98
N CYS A 127 -0.89 -18.77 -26.12
CA CYS A 127 0.11 -18.31 -25.14
C CYS A 127 -0.46 -18.13 -23.72
N ALA A 128 -1.77 -17.90 -23.58
CA ALA A 128 -2.40 -17.75 -22.27
C ALA A 128 -2.50 -19.08 -21.49
N VAL A 129 -2.64 -20.19 -22.21
CA VAL A 129 -2.86 -21.52 -21.61
C VAL A 129 -1.59 -22.33 -21.43
N LEU A 130 -0.54 -22.08 -22.23
CA LEU A 130 0.75 -22.79 -22.15
C LEU A 130 1.35 -22.79 -20.74
N PRO A 131 1.42 -21.66 -19.99
CA PRO A 131 2.02 -21.67 -18.66
C PRO A 131 1.33 -22.61 -17.68
N SER A 132 0.00 -22.63 -17.68
CA SER A 132 -0.76 -23.50 -16.78
C SER A 132 -0.60 -24.97 -17.13
N ALA A 133 -0.60 -25.32 -18.42
CA ALA A 133 -0.40 -26.69 -18.87
C ALA A 133 1.02 -27.18 -18.55
N ALA A 134 2.03 -26.35 -18.84
CA ALA A 134 3.43 -26.60 -18.48
C ALA A 134 3.55 -26.85 -16.97
N ILE A 135 3.04 -25.94 -16.14
CA ILE A 135 3.08 -26.10 -14.68
C ILE A 135 2.43 -27.40 -14.22
N GLN A 136 1.26 -27.76 -14.77
CA GLN A 136 0.58 -29.01 -14.41
C GLN A 136 1.38 -30.26 -14.81
N ALA A 137 2.12 -30.21 -15.92
CA ALA A 137 3.01 -31.31 -16.31
C ALA A 137 4.14 -31.56 -15.29
N PHE A 138 4.61 -30.52 -14.59
CA PHE A 138 5.61 -30.66 -13.51
C PHE A 138 5.01 -30.99 -12.13
N VAL A 139 3.68 -30.97 -11.95
CA VAL A 139 3.05 -31.22 -10.64
C VAL A 139 3.25 -32.68 -10.24
N GLY A 140 3.96 -32.91 -9.13
CA GLY A 140 4.17 -34.25 -8.57
C GLY A 140 5.58 -34.80 -8.76
N GLU A 141 6.38 -34.17 -9.62
CA GLU A 141 7.82 -34.43 -9.70
C GLU A 141 8.55 -33.58 -8.63
N ALA A 142 9.33 -34.23 -7.76
CA ALA A 142 10.07 -33.56 -6.69
C ALA A 142 11.12 -32.58 -7.25
N PRO A 143 11.39 -31.50 -6.50
CA PRO A 143 10.99 -30.16 -6.88
C PRO A 143 11.71 -29.66 -8.15
N LEU A 144 11.06 -28.70 -8.83
CA LEU A 144 11.70 -27.64 -9.63
C LEU A 144 12.96 -27.10 -8.91
N GLN A 145 14.09 -27.79 -9.05
CA GLN A 145 15.39 -27.38 -8.56
C GLN A 145 15.85 -26.24 -9.44
N VAL A 146 15.63 -25.02 -8.97
CA VAL A 146 16.33 -23.85 -9.45
C VAL A 146 17.42 -23.55 -8.43
N GLY A 147 18.64 -23.98 -8.76
CA GLY A 147 19.92 -23.49 -8.23
C GLY A 147 19.96 -22.98 -6.78
N VAL A 148 20.00 -23.90 -5.83
CA VAL A 148 20.81 -23.74 -4.62
C VAL A 148 21.62 -25.02 -4.50
N SER A 149 22.94 -24.88 -4.58
CA SER A 149 23.88 -25.98 -4.44
C SER A 149 23.73 -26.65 -3.08
N GLY A 150 23.43 -27.95 -3.09
CA GLY A 150 23.71 -28.87 -1.99
C GLY A 150 22.81 -28.76 -0.76
N SER A 151 22.16 -29.88 -0.43
CA SER A 151 21.35 -30.15 0.77
C SER A 151 20.16 -29.23 1.02
N ASP A 152 18.94 -29.73 0.78
CA ASP A 152 17.86 -29.61 1.78
C ASP A 152 16.64 -30.44 1.38
N ALA A 153 16.58 -31.65 1.95
CA ALA A 153 15.40 -32.50 1.97
C ALA A 153 14.52 -32.16 3.20
N SER A 154 14.38 -30.88 3.57
CA SER A 154 13.77 -30.44 4.84
C SER A 154 12.29 -30.02 4.75
N GLY A 155 11.69 -29.93 3.56
CA GLY A 155 10.30 -29.51 3.43
C GLY A 155 10.04 -28.03 3.80
N ASP A 156 11.08 -27.19 3.75
CA ASP A 156 11.03 -25.76 4.09
C ASP A 156 10.56 -24.83 2.96
N VAL A 157 10.25 -25.36 1.77
CA VAL A 157 9.77 -24.57 0.63
C VAL A 157 8.27 -24.78 0.44
N MET A 158 7.50 -23.68 0.44
CA MET A 158 6.06 -23.72 0.24
C MET A 158 5.73 -24.28 -1.17
N PRO A 159 4.88 -25.33 -1.27
CA PRO A 159 4.44 -25.84 -2.56
C PRO A 159 3.79 -24.74 -3.41
N PHE A 160 4.16 -24.67 -4.70
CA PHE A 160 3.81 -23.53 -5.56
C PHE A 160 2.29 -23.25 -5.66
N GLN A 161 1.47 -24.29 -5.49
CA GLN A 161 0.02 -24.26 -5.62
C GLN A 161 -0.70 -23.60 -4.43
N LEU A 162 -0.04 -23.50 -3.27
CA LEU A 162 -0.60 -22.87 -2.07
C LEU A 162 -0.67 -21.35 -2.27
N GLY A 163 -1.82 -20.75 -1.90
CA GLY A 163 -2.10 -19.33 -2.11
C GLY A 163 -2.42 -18.93 -3.56
N ARG A 164 -2.32 -19.85 -4.53
CA ARG A 164 -2.56 -19.58 -5.97
C ARG A 164 -3.74 -20.35 -6.57
N CYS A 165 -4.24 -21.35 -5.86
CA CYS A 165 -5.47 -22.07 -6.19
C CYS A 165 -6.58 -21.66 -5.22
N HIS A 166 -7.81 -21.49 -5.70
CA HIS A 166 -8.96 -21.11 -4.87
C HIS A 166 -9.20 -22.12 -3.73
N ALA A 167 -9.04 -23.41 -4.00
CA ALA A 167 -9.16 -24.43 -2.95
C ALA A 167 -8.03 -24.29 -1.93
N LEU A 168 -6.80 -24.06 -2.39
CA LEU A 168 -5.59 -23.99 -1.56
C LEU A 168 -5.23 -22.55 -1.14
N LYS A 169 -6.22 -21.68 -0.91
CA LYS A 169 -5.94 -20.40 -0.25
C LYS A 169 -5.34 -20.68 1.13
N LEU A 170 -4.40 -19.86 1.56
CA LEU A 170 -3.65 -20.13 2.79
C LEU A 170 -4.52 -20.12 4.05
N ASP A 171 -5.70 -19.51 3.99
CA ASP A 171 -6.73 -19.49 5.04
C ASP A 171 -7.85 -20.53 4.84
N ALA A 172 -7.85 -21.28 3.73
CA ALA A 172 -8.93 -22.21 3.42
C ALA A 172 -8.97 -23.40 4.40
N PRO A 173 -10.17 -23.94 4.72
CA PRO A 173 -10.32 -25.11 5.59
C PRO A 173 -9.53 -26.35 5.12
N VAL A 174 -9.30 -26.48 3.81
CA VAL A 174 -8.52 -27.59 3.22
C VAL A 174 -7.03 -27.53 3.58
N MET A 175 -6.50 -26.36 3.96
CA MET A 175 -5.10 -26.23 4.37
C MET A 175 -4.81 -27.01 5.65
N LYS A 176 -5.76 -27.05 6.58
CA LYS A 176 -5.57 -27.68 7.89
C LYS A 176 -5.27 -29.18 7.81
N PRO A 177 -6.02 -30.01 7.06
CA PRO A 177 -5.70 -31.43 6.94
C PRO A 177 -4.55 -31.73 5.97
N PHE A 178 -4.30 -30.92 4.94
CA PHE A 178 -3.36 -31.27 3.86
C PHE A 178 -2.04 -30.49 3.88
N TYR A 179 -2.03 -29.27 4.39
CA TYR A 179 -0.85 -28.38 4.46
C TYR A 179 -0.83 -27.56 5.77
N PRO A 180 -0.93 -28.19 6.96
CA PRO A 180 -1.12 -27.49 8.23
C PRO A 180 -0.01 -26.48 8.54
N ARG A 181 1.22 -26.77 8.08
CA ARG A 181 2.39 -25.89 8.23
C ARG A 181 2.20 -24.52 7.57
N TRP A 182 1.51 -24.46 6.44
CA TRP A 182 1.41 -23.26 5.61
C TRP A 182 0.10 -22.49 5.83
N GLN A 183 -0.75 -22.97 6.75
CA GLN A 183 -2.01 -22.31 7.06
C GLN A 183 -1.76 -20.90 7.64
N GLY A 184 -2.32 -19.89 6.99
CA GLY A 184 -2.18 -18.48 7.38
C GLY A 184 -0.80 -17.86 7.11
N HIS A 185 0.09 -18.53 6.37
CA HIS A 185 1.46 -18.03 6.11
C HIS A 185 1.48 -16.64 5.45
N GLY A 186 0.56 -16.35 4.53
CA GLY A 186 0.44 -15.05 3.85
C GLY A 186 -0.28 -13.96 4.66
N LEU A 187 -1.02 -14.29 5.72
CA LEU A 187 -1.61 -13.29 6.62
C LEU A 187 -0.54 -12.66 7.54
N ARG A 188 0.59 -13.36 7.75
CA ARG A 188 1.75 -12.81 8.46
C ARG A 188 2.57 -11.84 7.57
N GLU A 189 2.66 -12.11 6.27
CA GLU A 189 3.33 -11.24 5.30
C GLU A 189 2.44 -10.06 4.87
N ALA A 190 1.11 -10.24 4.75
CA ALA A 190 0.18 -9.13 4.55
C ALA A 190 0.14 -8.17 5.76
N ARG A 191 0.38 -8.68 6.98
CA ARG A 191 0.63 -7.85 8.17
C ARG A 191 1.96 -7.09 8.11
N ALA A 192 2.94 -7.59 7.36
CA ALA A 192 4.18 -6.86 7.10
C ALA A 192 3.98 -5.81 5.99
N ALA A 193 3.23 -6.13 4.92
CA ALA A 193 2.84 -5.17 3.89
C ALA A 193 1.88 -4.08 4.39
N ALA A 194 1.09 -4.34 5.44
CA ALA A 194 0.20 -3.37 6.08
C ALA A 194 0.89 -2.44 7.10
N ARG A 195 2.22 -2.51 7.24
CA ARG A 195 3.02 -1.50 7.97
C ARG A 195 3.30 -0.25 7.13
N GLU A 196 2.45 0.03 6.15
CA GLU A 196 2.38 1.35 5.56
C GLU A 196 1.95 2.36 6.64
N ALA A 197 2.49 3.57 6.58
CA ALA A 197 2.02 4.66 7.42
C ALA A 197 0.49 4.71 7.33
N ALA A 198 -0.18 4.79 8.48
CA ALA A 198 -1.62 4.90 8.54
C ALA A 198 -2.04 6.11 7.67
N PRO A 199 -2.87 5.92 6.63
CA PRO A 199 -3.21 7.01 5.75
C PRO A 199 -3.98 8.04 6.57
N GLU A 200 -3.39 9.21 6.79
CA GLU A 200 -4.19 10.41 6.94
C GLU A 200 -4.83 10.68 5.59
N ILE A 201 -6.07 11.18 5.60
CA ILE A 201 -6.78 11.53 4.37
C ILE A 201 -7.14 13.01 4.38
N HIS A 202 -7.29 13.57 3.19
CA HIS A 202 -7.73 14.95 3.02
C HIS A 202 -9.16 15.14 3.52
N GLU A 203 -9.48 16.37 3.94
CA GLU A 203 -10.80 16.73 4.46
C GLU A 203 -11.93 16.37 3.48
N TYR A 204 -11.75 16.60 2.17
CA TYR A 204 -12.78 16.25 1.19
C TYR A 204 -13.09 14.74 1.18
N GLN A 205 -12.08 13.89 1.37
CA GLN A 205 -12.21 12.44 1.46
C GLN A 205 -12.89 12.05 2.79
N GLY A 206 -12.52 12.70 3.90
CA GLY A 206 -13.20 12.55 5.19
C GLY A 206 -14.69 12.91 5.09
N LYS A 207 -15.04 14.00 4.40
CA LYS A 207 -16.43 14.41 4.13
C LYS A 207 -17.17 13.42 3.22
N GLU A 208 -16.51 12.80 2.26
CA GLU A 208 -17.09 11.71 1.47
C GLU A 208 -17.46 10.51 2.36
N ILE A 209 -16.58 10.12 3.29
CA ILE A 209 -16.85 9.04 4.25
C ILE A 209 -18.04 9.44 5.14
N LEU A 210 -17.98 10.59 5.80
CA LEU A 210 -19.06 11.10 6.64
C LEU A 210 -20.41 11.10 5.94
N ARG A 211 -20.47 11.55 4.68
CA ARG A 211 -21.69 11.54 3.86
C ARG A 211 -22.22 10.13 3.60
N LYS A 212 -21.36 9.14 3.34
CA LYS A 212 -21.76 7.72 3.19
C LYS A 212 -22.40 7.16 4.46
N PHE A 213 -21.99 7.66 5.63
CA PHE A 213 -22.52 7.28 6.93
C PHE A 213 -23.68 8.16 7.42
N GLY A 214 -24.20 9.05 6.57
CA GLY A 214 -25.39 9.87 6.88
C GLY A 214 -25.11 11.08 7.75
N VAL A 215 -23.84 11.46 7.95
CA VAL A 215 -23.48 12.71 8.63
C VAL A 215 -23.68 13.88 7.66
N THR A 216 -24.34 14.93 8.16
CA THR A 216 -24.60 16.14 7.37
C THR A 216 -23.31 16.93 7.20
N VAL A 217 -22.82 17.05 5.97
CA VAL A 217 -21.66 17.87 5.57
C VAL A 217 -22.09 18.87 4.49
N PRO A 218 -21.43 20.02 4.35
CA PRO A 218 -21.76 20.94 3.27
C PRO A 218 -21.47 20.32 1.89
N ARG A 219 -22.09 20.89 0.86
CA ARG A 219 -21.77 20.53 -0.54
C ARG A 219 -20.42 21.15 -0.90
N GLY A 220 -19.50 20.29 -1.33
CA GLY A 220 -18.18 20.72 -1.79
C GLY A 220 -17.61 19.78 -2.82
N ARG A 221 -16.61 20.26 -3.56
CA ARG A 221 -15.90 19.51 -4.60
C ARG A 221 -14.40 19.77 -4.52
N PRO A 222 -13.57 18.72 -4.68
CA PRO A 222 -12.13 18.91 -4.83
C PRO A 222 -11.82 19.57 -6.17
N ALA A 223 -10.73 20.33 -6.22
CA ALA A 223 -10.20 20.95 -7.42
C ALA A 223 -8.67 20.87 -7.45
N PHE A 224 -8.11 20.51 -8.59
CA PHE A 224 -6.66 20.36 -8.81
C PHE A 224 -6.08 21.47 -9.69
N SER A 225 -6.92 22.41 -10.13
CA SER A 225 -6.53 23.62 -10.84
C SER A 225 -7.46 24.77 -10.47
N VAL A 226 -7.02 26.00 -10.76
CA VAL A 226 -7.84 27.21 -10.55
C VAL A 226 -9.11 27.16 -11.40
N ASP A 227 -9.04 26.65 -12.63
CA ASP A 227 -10.23 26.55 -13.49
C ASP A 227 -11.21 25.49 -12.99
N GLU A 228 -10.73 24.37 -12.48
CA GLU A 228 -11.58 23.39 -11.79
C GLU A 228 -12.24 23.99 -10.55
N ALA A 229 -11.53 24.83 -9.79
CA ALA A 229 -12.08 25.49 -8.60
C ALA A 229 -13.23 26.45 -8.95
N VAL A 230 -13.06 27.24 -10.01
CA VAL A 230 -14.12 28.14 -10.51
C VAL A 230 -15.32 27.33 -11.01
N LYS A 231 -15.07 26.28 -11.80
CA LYS A 231 -16.13 25.39 -12.28
C LYS A 231 -16.87 24.70 -11.13
N ALA A 232 -16.15 24.26 -10.10
CA ALA A 232 -16.76 23.70 -8.90
C ALA A 232 -17.69 24.70 -8.20
N ALA A 233 -17.27 25.96 -8.08
CA ALA A 233 -18.11 27.03 -7.52
C ALA A 233 -19.37 27.29 -8.38
N GLU A 234 -19.23 27.33 -9.70
CA GLU A 234 -20.35 27.44 -10.65
C GLU A 234 -21.37 26.31 -10.47
N GLU A 235 -20.90 25.06 -10.39
CA GLU A 235 -21.76 23.88 -10.21
C GLU A 235 -22.44 23.83 -8.83
N LEU A 236 -21.76 24.28 -7.77
CA LEU A 236 -22.34 24.37 -6.43
C LEU A 236 -23.45 25.43 -6.37
N GLY A 237 -23.26 26.52 -7.11
CA GLY A 237 -24.10 27.71 -7.07
C GLY A 237 -24.10 28.38 -5.68
N GLY A 238 -24.93 29.40 -5.53
CA GLY A 238 -25.08 30.14 -4.28
C GLY A 238 -24.31 31.47 -4.24
N PRO A 239 -24.43 32.23 -3.13
CA PRO A 239 -23.83 33.56 -3.02
C PRO A 239 -22.45 33.59 -2.34
N VAL A 240 -22.03 32.49 -1.70
CA VAL A 240 -20.82 32.40 -0.89
C VAL A 240 -20.19 31.03 -1.05
N TRP A 241 -18.86 31.00 -1.23
CA TRP A 241 -18.04 29.80 -1.27
C TRP A 241 -16.87 29.92 -0.31
N VAL A 242 -16.30 28.78 0.07
CA VAL A 242 -15.06 28.70 0.85
C VAL A 242 -14.02 27.93 0.03
N VAL A 243 -12.84 28.53 -0.13
CA VAL A 243 -11.67 27.91 -0.76
C VAL A 243 -10.77 27.40 0.35
N LYS A 244 -10.60 26.08 0.45
CA LYS A 244 -9.80 25.43 1.51
C LYS A 244 -8.63 24.67 0.90
N ALA A 245 -7.42 24.96 1.35
CA ALA A 245 -6.24 24.14 1.13
C ALA A 245 -6.49 22.73 1.68
N GLN A 246 -6.07 21.73 0.93
CA GLN A 246 -6.14 20.34 1.33
C GLN A 246 -4.71 19.86 1.56
N ILE A 247 -4.37 19.77 2.84
CA ILE A 247 -3.15 19.17 3.40
C ILE A 247 -3.57 18.38 4.65
N HIS A 248 -2.80 17.38 5.06
CA HIS A 248 -3.13 16.54 6.22
C HIS A 248 -3.02 17.29 7.56
N ALA A 249 -2.10 18.26 7.63
CA ALA A 249 -1.90 19.10 8.81
C ALA A 249 -3.10 20.05 9.07
N GLY A 250 -3.48 20.16 10.34
CA GLY A 250 -4.51 21.09 10.82
C GLY A 250 -4.02 22.54 10.92
N GLY A 251 -4.88 23.45 11.39
CA GLY A 251 -4.52 24.87 11.57
C GLY A 251 -4.47 25.71 10.28
N ARG A 252 -5.02 25.18 9.19
CA ARG A 252 -4.99 25.78 7.83
C ARG A 252 -5.55 27.20 7.77
N GLY A 253 -6.60 27.50 8.55
CA GLY A 253 -7.19 28.85 8.59
C GLY A 253 -6.21 29.91 9.07
N LYS A 254 -5.49 29.65 10.18
CA LYS A 254 -4.45 30.56 10.71
C LYS A 254 -3.27 30.73 9.74
N GLY A 255 -2.97 29.70 8.94
CA GLY A 255 -1.94 29.73 7.89
C GLY A 255 -2.38 30.41 6.58
N GLY A 256 -3.60 30.93 6.48
CA GLY A 256 -4.12 31.56 5.28
C GLY A 256 -4.60 30.60 4.18
N GLY A 257 -4.69 29.30 4.50
CA GLY A 257 -5.17 28.25 3.61
C GLY A 257 -6.69 28.12 3.55
N VAL A 258 -7.46 28.93 4.26
CA VAL A 258 -8.94 28.95 4.19
C VAL A 258 -9.41 30.37 3.94
N LYS A 259 -10.15 30.59 2.85
CA LYS A 259 -10.66 31.91 2.46
C LYS A 259 -12.12 31.84 2.00
N VAL A 260 -12.90 32.84 2.40
CA VAL A 260 -14.31 32.98 1.99
C VAL A 260 -14.40 33.87 0.77
N ALA A 261 -15.07 33.40 -0.28
CA ALA A 261 -15.32 34.09 -1.53
C ALA A 261 -16.81 34.39 -1.71
N LYS A 262 -17.14 35.58 -2.23
CA LYS A 262 -18.52 36.06 -2.49
C LYS A 262 -18.81 36.27 -3.98
N SER A 263 -17.87 35.89 -4.85
CA SER A 263 -18.01 35.90 -6.30
C SER A 263 -17.08 34.86 -6.93
N LEU A 264 -17.37 34.46 -8.17
CA LEU A 264 -16.49 33.55 -8.93
C LEU A 264 -15.10 34.15 -9.17
N ASP A 265 -15.00 35.48 -9.31
CA ASP A 265 -13.71 36.19 -9.40
C ASP A 265 -12.90 36.04 -8.11
N GLN A 266 -13.54 36.13 -6.94
CA GLN A 266 -12.87 35.89 -5.66
C GLN A 266 -12.48 34.42 -5.48
N VAL A 267 -13.29 33.47 -5.96
CA VAL A 267 -12.90 32.05 -5.98
C VAL A 267 -11.62 31.87 -6.82
N ARG A 268 -11.55 32.47 -8.01
CA ARG A 268 -10.37 32.43 -8.88
C ARG A 268 -9.14 33.06 -8.22
N GLU A 269 -9.31 34.22 -7.60
CA GLU A 269 -8.25 34.94 -6.90
C GLU A 269 -7.69 34.10 -5.74
N HIS A 270 -8.55 33.64 -4.83
CA HIS A 270 -8.15 32.87 -3.66
C HIS A 270 -7.55 31.52 -4.05
N SER A 271 -8.11 30.86 -5.07
CA SER A 271 -7.56 29.59 -5.57
C SER A 271 -6.16 29.78 -6.16
N SER A 272 -5.91 30.87 -6.90
CA SER A 272 -4.58 31.20 -7.42
C SER A 272 -3.56 31.52 -6.33
N GLN A 273 -4.01 32.06 -5.19
CA GLN A 273 -3.14 32.37 -4.05
C GLN A 273 -2.80 31.13 -3.21
N ILE A 274 -3.74 30.19 -3.09
CA ILE A 274 -3.61 29.02 -2.22
C ILE A 274 -2.97 27.84 -2.97
N LEU A 275 -3.39 27.56 -4.20
CA LEU A 275 -2.84 26.43 -4.95
C LEU A 275 -1.36 26.65 -5.26
N GLY A 276 -0.51 25.70 -4.86
CA GLY A 276 0.94 25.76 -5.00
C GLY A 276 1.68 26.51 -3.88
N MET A 277 0.97 27.08 -2.89
CA MET A 277 1.63 27.72 -1.75
C MET A 277 2.30 26.68 -0.82
N GLN A 278 3.37 27.08 -0.15
CA GLN A 278 3.88 26.36 1.03
C GLN A 278 3.09 26.79 2.26
N LEU A 279 2.09 26.00 2.63
CA LEU A 279 1.23 26.30 3.76
C LEU A 279 1.92 25.89 5.07
N LYS A 280 2.27 26.89 5.88
CA LYS A 280 2.82 26.70 7.22
C LYS A 280 1.70 26.78 8.24
N THR A 281 1.59 25.76 9.09
CA THR A 281 0.70 25.73 10.24
C THR A 281 1.52 25.37 11.49
N HIS A 282 0.89 25.38 12.66
CA HIS A 282 1.52 24.92 13.90
C HIS A 282 1.77 23.40 13.93
N GLN A 283 1.16 22.64 13.00
CA GLN A 283 1.33 21.19 12.86
C GLN A 283 2.27 20.79 11.72
N THR A 284 2.65 21.72 10.83
CA THR A 284 3.69 21.47 9.82
C THR A 284 5.07 21.79 10.35
N GLY A 285 6.11 21.17 9.79
CA GLY A 285 7.49 21.61 9.99
C GLY A 285 7.75 23.03 9.45
N PRO A 286 8.95 23.59 9.68
CA PRO A 286 9.31 24.95 9.27
C PRO A 286 9.22 25.17 7.75
N GLU A 287 9.32 24.12 6.95
CA GLU A 287 9.20 24.17 5.48
C GLU A 287 7.75 24.29 4.98
N GLY A 288 6.76 23.99 5.84
CA GLY A 288 5.34 23.90 5.47
C GLY A 288 5.03 22.71 4.56
N GLN A 289 3.77 22.61 4.13
CA GLN A 289 3.29 21.61 3.19
C GLN A 289 2.82 22.27 1.90
N LYS A 290 3.20 21.70 0.75
CA LYS A 290 2.80 22.22 -0.55
C LYS A 290 1.33 21.93 -0.81
N VAL A 291 0.54 22.96 -1.09
CA VAL A 291 -0.88 22.76 -1.40
C VAL A 291 -1.03 22.35 -2.87
N ASN A 292 -1.28 21.06 -3.12
CA ASN A 292 -1.47 20.53 -4.48
C ASN A 292 -2.93 20.38 -4.89
N ARG A 293 -3.87 20.53 -3.94
CA ARG A 293 -5.31 20.40 -4.21
C ARG A 293 -6.12 21.33 -3.30
N LEU A 294 -7.30 21.71 -3.76
CA LEU A 294 -8.25 22.58 -3.07
C LEU A 294 -9.57 21.85 -2.83
N LEU A 295 -10.31 22.29 -1.82
CA LEU A 295 -11.73 21.99 -1.64
C LEU A 295 -12.50 23.30 -1.79
N ILE A 296 -13.45 23.31 -2.73
CA ILE A 296 -14.40 24.40 -2.92
C ILE A 296 -15.73 23.95 -2.32
N GLU A 297 -16.23 24.72 -1.37
CA GLU A 297 -17.41 24.37 -0.57
C GLU A 297 -18.39 25.54 -0.50
N GLU A 298 -19.68 25.25 -0.32
CA GLU A 298 -20.68 26.28 -0.05
C GLU A 298 -20.46 26.94 1.32
N GLY A 299 -20.77 28.25 1.42
CA GLY A 299 -20.73 28.93 2.71
C GLY A 299 -21.81 28.43 3.67
N ALA A 300 -21.49 28.39 4.97
CA ALA A 300 -22.43 28.06 6.03
C ALA A 300 -22.66 29.26 6.96
N ASP A 301 -23.90 29.45 7.42
CA ASP A 301 -24.24 30.47 8.43
C ASP A 301 -23.93 29.95 9.83
N ILE A 302 -22.72 30.22 10.32
CA ILE A 302 -22.20 29.69 11.58
C ILE A 302 -22.74 30.52 12.75
N LYS A 303 -23.62 29.93 13.57
CA LYS A 303 -24.09 30.54 14.83
C LYS A 303 -23.24 30.11 16.03
N LYS A 304 -22.81 28.84 16.05
CA LYS A 304 -21.94 28.29 17.09
C LYS A 304 -21.02 27.22 16.50
N GLU A 305 -19.77 27.22 16.91
CA GLU A 305 -18.80 26.17 16.59
C GLU A 305 -18.66 25.24 17.80
N LEU A 306 -18.74 23.93 17.56
CA LEU A 306 -18.60 22.88 18.56
C LEU A 306 -17.48 21.93 18.12
N TYR A 307 -16.98 21.12 19.04
CA TYR A 307 -16.00 20.08 18.76
C TYR A 307 -16.62 18.70 19.00
N VAL A 308 -16.35 17.74 18.11
CA VAL A 308 -16.61 16.32 18.34
C VAL A 308 -15.45 15.48 17.79
N GLY A 309 -14.96 14.52 18.57
CA GLY A 309 -13.92 13.58 18.15
C GLY A 309 -14.10 12.19 18.73
N LEU A 310 -13.60 11.18 18.02
CA LEU A 310 -13.53 9.78 18.44
C LEU A 310 -12.11 9.28 18.38
N VAL A 311 -11.67 8.63 19.44
CA VAL A 311 -10.36 7.96 19.54
C VAL A 311 -10.51 6.65 20.29
N VAL A 312 -9.55 5.74 20.12
CA VAL A 312 -9.38 4.60 21.02
C VAL A 312 -8.61 5.05 22.26
N ASP A 313 -9.30 5.16 23.40
CA ASP A 313 -8.63 5.44 24.67
C ASP A 313 -7.92 4.18 25.17
N ARG A 314 -6.59 4.26 25.27
CA ARG A 314 -5.75 3.14 25.68
C ARG A 314 -5.94 2.75 27.14
N ILE A 315 -6.39 3.67 27.99
CA ILE A 315 -6.60 3.40 29.43
C ILE A 315 -7.90 2.60 29.61
N SER A 316 -9.02 3.09 29.10
CA SER A 316 -10.29 2.39 29.19
C SER A 316 -10.45 1.23 28.19
N GLN A 317 -9.56 1.16 27.18
CA GLN A 317 -9.60 0.18 26.09
C GLN A 317 -10.92 0.21 25.31
N LYS A 318 -11.49 1.42 25.18
CA LYS A 318 -12.77 1.65 24.51
C LYS A 318 -12.64 2.79 23.51
N VAL A 319 -13.56 2.83 22.56
CA VAL A 319 -13.78 4.02 21.74
C VAL A 319 -14.40 5.09 22.65
N VAL A 320 -13.76 6.25 22.72
CA VAL A 320 -14.24 7.39 23.51
C VAL A 320 -14.68 8.50 22.57
N LEU A 321 -15.96 8.85 22.66
CA LEU A 321 -16.53 10.05 22.07
C LEU A 321 -16.22 11.23 22.97
N MET A 322 -15.53 12.23 22.44
CA MET A 322 -15.23 13.50 23.10
C MET A 322 -16.01 14.61 22.42
N ALA A 323 -16.56 15.54 23.19
CA ALA A 323 -17.19 16.73 22.66
C ALA A 323 -16.96 17.94 23.55
N SER A 324 -16.90 19.12 22.95
CA SER A 324 -16.72 20.39 23.66
C SER A 324 -17.57 21.51 23.05
N SER A 325 -17.93 22.50 23.87
CA SER A 325 -18.52 23.76 23.40
C SER A 325 -17.53 24.65 22.66
N GLU A 326 -16.24 24.38 22.79
CA GLU A 326 -15.14 25.14 22.21
C GLU A 326 -14.69 24.52 20.88
N GLY A 327 -15.50 24.70 19.83
CA GLY A 327 -15.12 24.33 18.46
C GLY A 327 -14.25 25.38 17.78
N GLY A 328 -13.61 25.01 16.67
CA GLY A 328 -12.80 25.91 15.84
C GLY A 328 -11.40 26.21 16.40
N MET A 329 -11.04 25.61 17.53
CA MET A 329 -9.73 25.71 18.17
C MET A 329 -9.10 24.34 18.42
N ASP A 330 -7.83 24.33 18.85
CA ASP A 330 -7.08 23.12 19.14
C ASP A 330 -7.62 22.46 20.42
N ILE A 331 -8.03 21.19 20.34
CA ILE A 331 -8.70 20.53 21.47
C ILE A 331 -7.72 20.26 22.62
N GLU A 332 -6.44 20.10 22.31
CA GLU A 332 -5.33 19.97 23.24
C GLU A 332 -5.18 21.24 24.09
N GLU A 333 -5.38 22.42 23.50
CA GLU A 333 -5.37 23.69 24.24
C GLU A 333 -6.55 23.76 25.23
N VAL A 334 -7.75 23.34 24.79
CA VAL A 334 -8.93 23.24 25.68
C VAL A 334 -8.67 22.25 26.81
N ALA A 335 -8.08 21.09 26.51
CA ALA A 335 -7.76 20.07 27.51
C ALA A 335 -6.75 20.56 28.55
N ALA A 336 -5.81 21.42 28.15
CA ALA A 336 -4.82 21.99 29.06
C ALA A 336 -5.37 23.16 29.91
N ARG A 337 -6.24 24.00 29.34
CA ARG A 337 -6.68 25.27 29.97
C ARG A 337 -8.05 25.19 30.63
N THR A 338 -9.00 24.52 30.00
CA THR A 338 -10.41 24.42 30.43
C THR A 338 -10.92 22.99 30.22
N PRO A 339 -10.31 21.98 30.88
CA PRO A 339 -10.65 20.56 30.69
C PRO A 339 -12.11 20.23 31.05
N GLU A 340 -12.75 21.02 31.89
CA GLU A 340 -14.16 20.88 32.30
C GLU A 340 -15.16 21.06 31.13
N LEU A 341 -14.74 21.73 30.06
CA LEU A 341 -15.54 21.90 28.84
C LEU A 341 -15.49 20.68 27.92
N ILE A 342 -14.62 19.70 28.21
CA ILE A 342 -14.53 18.45 27.45
C ILE A 342 -15.36 17.38 28.13
N HIS A 343 -16.40 16.93 27.44
CA HIS A 343 -17.27 15.85 27.85
C HIS A 343 -16.91 14.57 27.11
N LYS A 344 -16.96 13.43 27.81
CA LYS A 344 -16.51 12.14 27.28
C LYS A 344 -17.56 11.06 27.52
N ILE A 345 -17.72 10.18 26.53
CA ILE A 345 -18.51 8.95 26.64
C ILE A 345 -17.65 7.79 26.16
N ALA A 346 -17.43 6.81 27.04
CA ALA A 346 -16.75 5.56 26.70
C ALA A 346 -17.78 4.55 26.18
N VAL A 347 -17.79 4.35 24.87
CA VAL A 347 -18.82 3.54 24.20
C VAL A 347 -18.62 2.06 24.51
N ASP A 348 -19.71 1.37 24.85
CA ASP A 348 -19.73 -0.09 25.03
C ASP A 348 -19.59 -0.76 23.65
N PRO A 349 -18.50 -1.52 23.38
CA PRO A 349 -18.29 -2.16 22.09
C PRO A 349 -19.39 -3.14 21.68
N ALA A 350 -20.12 -3.73 22.64
CA ALA A 350 -21.18 -4.69 22.35
C ALA A 350 -22.50 -4.01 21.95
N LYS A 351 -22.70 -2.75 22.36
CA LYS A 351 -23.95 -2.01 22.14
C LYS A 351 -23.81 -0.92 21.09
N GLY A 352 -22.60 -0.39 20.91
CA GLY A 352 -22.36 0.83 20.16
C GLY A 352 -22.86 2.08 20.88
N LEU A 353 -22.72 3.25 20.26
CA LEU A 353 -23.25 4.50 20.79
C LEU A 353 -24.77 4.44 20.90
N GLN A 354 -25.33 4.74 22.07
CA GLN A 354 -26.77 4.75 22.31
C GLN A 354 -27.39 6.14 22.11
N ASP A 355 -28.67 6.20 21.76
CA ASP A 355 -29.41 7.46 21.59
C ASP A 355 -29.33 8.37 22.82
N ALA A 356 -29.47 7.80 24.02
CA ALA A 356 -29.40 8.55 25.27
C ALA A 356 -28.01 9.17 25.52
N GLU A 357 -26.94 8.43 25.16
CA GLU A 357 -25.56 8.90 25.25
C GLU A 357 -25.32 10.06 24.27
N ALA A 358 -25.78 9.91 23.02
CA ALA A 358 -25.69 10.93 22.00
C ALA A 358 -26.47 12.22 22.36
N ASP A 359 -27.70 12.08 22.88
CA ASP A 359 -28.50 13.21 23.33
C ASP A 359 -27.87 13.91 24.54
N GLU A 360 -27.34 13.15 25.51
CA GLU A 360 -26.71 13.71 26.71
C GLU A 360 -25.48 14.55 26.36
N ILE A 361 -24.58 14.03 25.53
CA ILE A 361 -23.34 14.75 25.17
C ILE A 361 -23.64 15.97 24.30
N ALA A 362 -24.61 15.86 23.37
CA ALA A 362 -25.03 16.99 22.54
C ALA A 362 -25.62 18.14 23.39
N LYS A 363 -26.44 17.82 24.40
CA LYS A 363 -26.95 18.82 25.35
C LYS A 363 -25.83 19.49 26.15
N LYS A 364 -24.84 18.72 26.62
CA LYS A 364 -23.72 19.25 27.41
C LYS A 364 -22.89 20.29 26.66
N ILE A 365 -22.69 20.12 25.35
CA ILE A 365 -21.99 21.10 24.50
C ILE A 365 -22.90 22.24 24.00
N GLY A 366 -24.17 22.26 24.42
CA GLY A 366 -25.12 23.33 24.15
C GLY A 366 -25.85 23.22 22.81
N VAL A 367 -26.07 22.00 22.29
CA VAL A 367 -27.02 21.78 21.19
C VAL A 367 -28.46 21.96 21.72
N PRO A 368 -29.29 22.83 21.10
CA PRO A 368 -30.67 23.03 21.52
C PRO A 368 -31.56 21.81 21.30
N ASP A 369 -32.63 21.66 22.10
CA ASP A 369 -33.55 20.51 22.02
C ASP A 369 -34.12 20.27 20.61
N ALA A 370 -34.44 21.35 19.88
CA ALA A 370 -34.95 21.27 18.51
C ALA A 370 -33.94 20.67 17.51
N SER A 371 -32.64 20.79 17.79
CA SER A 371 -31.54 20.32 16.95
C SER A 371 -31.00 18.95 17.36
N LEU A 372 -31.42 18.41 18.51
CA LEU A 372 -30.94 17.12 19.02
C LEU A 372 -31.15 15.94 18.07
N PRO A 373 -32.29 15.78 17.38
CA PRO A 373 -32.46 14.66 16.46
C PRO A 373 -31.39 14.63 15.36
N GLN A 374 -30.99 15.80 14.85
CA GLN A 374 -29.94 15.89 13.83
C GLN A 374 -28.54 15.72 14.43
N ALA A 375 -28.27 16.30 15.60
CA ALA A 375 -27.01 16.07 16.31
C ALA A 375 -26.81 14.58 16.60
N ARG A 376 -27.84 13.91 17.12
CA ARG A 376 -27.84 12.46 17.36
C ARG A 376 -27.54 11.69 16.07
N ALA A 377 -28.23 11.99 14.97
CA ALA A 377 -27.97 11.34 13.68
C ALA A 377 -26.50 11.51 13.23
N ASN A 378 -25.95 12.72 13.35
CA ASN A 378 -24.55 13.00 13.03
C ASN A 378 -23.58 12.23 13.96
N LEU A 379 -23.85 12.17 15.27
CA LEU A 379 -23.01 11.44 16.23
C LEU A 379 -23.00 9.92 15.98
N HIS A 380 -24.17 9.32 15.70
CA HIS A 380 -24.23 7.91 15.30
C HIS A 380 -23.51 7.67 13.96
N GLY A 381 -23.69 8.56 12.98
CA GLY A 381 -23.01 8.46 11.69
C GLY A 381 -21.49 8.56 11.85
N LEU A 382 -20.99 9.46 12.68
CA LEU A 382 -19.56 9.60 13.00
C LEU A 382 -19.03 8.34 13.70
N TYR A 383 -19.75 7.83 14.71
CA TYR A 383 -19.37 6.59 15.40
C TYR A 383 -19.34 5.39 14.45
N LYS A 384 -20.36 5.26 13.60
CA LYS A 384 -20.43 4.18 12.61
C LYS A 384 -19.32 4.30 11.57
N ALA A 385 -19.00 5.51 11.12
CA ALA A 385 -17.88 5.76 10.23
C ALA A 385 -16.57 5.32 10.89
N PHE A 386 -16.31 5.77 12.12
CA PHE A 386 -15.11 5.38 12.87
C PHE A 386 -14.99 3.85 13.00
N TRP A 387 -16.08 3.19 13.39
CA TRP A 387 -16.12 1.76 13.66
C TRP A 387 -15.98 0.89 12.40
N GLU A 388 -16.72 1.21 11.33
CA GLU A 388 -16.75 0.38 10.11
C GLU A 388 -15.55 0.61 9.18
N THR A 389 -14.81 1.71 9.35
CA THR A 389 -13.60 2.00 8.57
C THR A 389 -12.30 1.69 9.30
N ASP A 390 -12.38 1.11 10.50
CA ASP A 390 -11.24 0.92 11.41
C ASP A 390 -10.42 2.22 11.59
N ALA A 391 -11.11 3.33 11.79
CA ALA A 391 -10.47 4.60 12.08
C ALA A 391 -9.75 4.53 13.44
N SER A 392 -8.58 5.15 13.54
CA SER A 392 -7.87 5.39 14.79
C SER A 392 -8.20 6.78 15.37
N LEU A 393 -8.61 7.71 14.50
CA LEU A 393 -9.14 9.04 14.82
C LEU A 393 -10.26 9.38 13.83
N ALA A 394 -11.38 9.90 14.35
CA ALA A 394 -12.37 10.62 13.53
C ALA A 394 -12.78 11.89 14.26
N GLU A 395 -12.47 13.04 13.67
CA GLU A 395 -12.66 14.36 14.27
C GLU A 395 -13.47 15.27 13.36
N ILE A 396 -14.43 15.97 13.95
CA ILE A 396 -15.22 17.04 13.34
C ILE A 396 -14.91 18.32 14.12
N ASN A 397 -14.10 19.19 13.53
CA ASN A 397 -13.70 20.45 14.15
C ASN A 397 -13.68 21.61 13.13
N PRO A 398 -14.76 22.42 13.03
CA PRO A 398 -15.93 22.44 13.90
C PRO A 398 -17.11 21.58 13.41
N LEU A 399 -17.90 21.08 14.37
CA LEU A 399 -19.31 20.75 14.19
C LEU A 399 -20.11 22.03 14.44
N ILE A 400 -20.76 22.57 13.43
CA ILE A 400 -21.46 23.86 13.55
C ILE A 400 -22.94 23.69 13.85
N LEU A 401 -23.49 24.64 14.60
CA LEU A 401 -24.90 24.94 14.68
C LEU A 401 -25.17 26.18 13.84
N THR A 402 -26.13 26.11 12.93
CA THR A 402 -26.49 27.23 12.05
C THR A 402 -27.55 28.14 12.67
N GLY A 403 -27.76 29.32 12.07
CA GLY A 403 -28.81 30.27 12.48
C GLY A 403 -30.21 29.66 12.53
N ASP A 404 -30.52 28.78 11.58
CA ASP A 404 -31.77 28.05 11.44
C ASP A 404 -31.83 26.71 12.21
N GLY A 405 -30.79 26.41 13.00
CA GLY A 405 -30.78 25.28 13.93
C GLY A 405 -30.30 23.95 13.33
N ASN A 406 -29.74 23.95 12.12
CA ASN A 406 -29.11 22.76 11.55
C ASN A 406 -27.76 22.48 12.20
N VAL A 407 -27.41 21.19 12.30
CA VAL A 407 -26.15 20.70 12.82
C VAL A 407 -25.34 20.09 11.67
N ILE A 408 -24.19 20.68 11.37
CA ILE A 408 -23.41 20.36 10.15
C ILE A 408 -21.95 20.14 10.53
N ALA A 409 -21.34 19.07 10.00
CA ALA A 409 -19.92 18.80 10.12
C ALA A 409 -19.15 19.65 9.09
N LEU A 410 -18.64 20.81 9.53
CA LEU A 410 -18.00 21.80 8.65
C LEU A 410 -16.57 21.41 8.27
N ASP A 411 -15.91 20.59 9.09
CA ASP A 411 -14.59 20.04 8.81
C ASP A 411 -14.54 18.56 9.23
N ALA A 412 -13.57 17.83 8.70
CA ALA A 412 -13.39 16.41 8.99
C ALA A 412 -11.91 16.03 8.92
N LYS A 413 -11.41 15.38 9.96
CA LYS A 413 -10.09 14.75 9.99
C LYS A 413 -10.22 13.28 10.36
N PHE A 414 -9.56 12.42 9.60
CA PHE A 414 -9.57 10.97 9.81
C PHE A 414 -8.16 10.41 9.72
N ASN A 415 -7.83 9.56 10.69
CA ASN A 415 -6.68 8.66 10.62
C ASN A 415 -7.19 7.23 10.78
N PHE A 416 -6.52 6.25 10.17
CA PHE A 416 -6.93 4.84 10.19
C PHE A 416 -5.94 3.96 10.95
N ASP A 417 -6.36 2.77 11.38
CA ASP A 417 -5.43 1.76 11.88
C ASP A 417 -4.73 1.09 10.69
N SER A 418 -3.42 1.30 10.55
CA SER A 418 -2.63 0.68 9.48
C SER A 418 -2.75 -0.85 9.47
N ASN A 419 -2.92 -1.48 10.66
CA ASN A 419 -3.08 -2.93 10.76
C ASN A 419 -4.38 -3.45 10.15
N ALA A 420 -5.36 -2.58 9.89
CA ALA A 420 -6.64 -2.93 9.28
C ALA A 420 -6.70 -2.67 7.77
N LEU A 421 -5.73 -1.97 7.18
CA LEU A 421 -5.81 -1.53 5.77
C LEU A 421 -5.94 -2.67 4.76
N PHE A 422 -5.47 -3.87 5.09
CA PHE A 422 -5.60 -5.05 4.23
C PHE A 422 -7.07 -5.40 3.88
N ARG A 423 -8.04 -4.92 4.68
CA ARG A 423 -9.48 -5.09 4.43
C ARG A 423 -10.19 -3.79 4.00
N HIS A 424 -9.45 -2.70 3.78
CA HIS A 424 -9.96 -1.38 3.34
C HIS A 424 -9.24 -0.85 2.10
N PRO A 425 -9.32 -1.54 0.94
CA PRO A 425 -8.66 -1.09 -0.29
C PRO A 425 -9.12 0.30 -0.76
N GLU A 426 -10.35 0.70 -0.43
CA GLU A 426 -10.91 2.02 -0.69
C GLU A 426 -10.20 3.14 0.08
N ILE A 427 -9.72 2.86 1.30
CA ILE A 427 -8.98 3.81 2.13
C ILE A 427 -7.53 3.89 1.66
N VAL A 428 -6.92 2.75 1.33
CA VAL A 428 -5.57 2.71 0.75
C VAL A 428 -5.49 3.55 -0.53
N ALA A 429 -6.56 3.54 -1.35
CA ALA A 429 -6.63 4.36 -2.56
C ALA A 429 -6.68 5.88 -2.31
N TYR A 430 -6.94 6.33 -1.07
CA TYR A 430 -6.91 7.74 -0.70
C TYR A 430 -5.53 8.26 -0.32
N ARG A 431 -4.54 7.37 -0.10
CA ARG A 431 -3.17 7.74 0.30
C ARG A 431 -2.57 8.75 -0.68
N ASP A 432 -2.11 9.87 -0.14
CA ASP A 432 -1.47 10.93 -0.89
C ASP A 432 0.03 10.99 -0.58
N LEU A 433 0.83 10.49 -1.50
CA LEU A 433 2.29 10.48 -1.35
C LEU A 433 2.91 11.88 -1.38
N ASP A 434 2.20 12.91 -1.87
CA ASP A 434 2.71 14.29 -1.84
C ASP A 434 2.69 14.88 -0.41
N GLU A 435 1.98 14.24 0.52
CA GLU A 435 1.87 14.65 1.94
C GLU A 435 2.82 13.85 2.86
N GLU A 436 3.59 12.91 2.31
CA GLU A 436 4.53 12.07 3.06
C GLU A 436 5.98 12.45 2.76
N ASP A 437 6.89 12.19 3.71
CA ASP A 437 8.33 12.41 3.50
C ASP A 437 8.85 11.42 2.43
N PRO A 438 9.53 11.89 1.37
CA PRO A 438 10.08 11.03 0.32
C PRO A 438 10.99 9.89 0.81
N ALA A 439 11.73 10.11 1.88
CA ALA A 439 12.58 9.09 2.49
C ALA A 439 11.74 8.00 3.18
N GLU A 440 10.64 8.36 3.83
CA GLU A 440 9.70 7.41 4.43
C GLU A 440 8.96 6.60 3.35
N ILE A 441 8.58 7.24 2.24
CA ILE A 441 7.99 6.56 1.07
C ILE A 441 8.98 5.52 0.52
N ASP A 442 10.23 5.91 0.30
CA ASP A 442 11.26 5.00 -0.20
C ASP A 442 11.55 3.85 0.78
N ALA A 443 11.59 4.14 2.08
CA ALA A 443 11.75 3.13 3.13
C ALA A 443 10.60 2.12 3.17
N SER A 444 9.36 2.58 3.01
CA SER A 444 8.16 1.74 3.06
C SER A 444 8.16 0.67 1.97
N LYS A 445 8.77 0.93 0.80
CA LYS A 445 8.93 -0.05 -0.31
C LYS A 445 9.73 -1.29 0.10
N PHE A 446 10.55 -1.18 1.14
CA PHE A 446 11.39 -2.25 1.67
C PHE A 446 10.96 -2.73 3.06
N ASP A 447 9.77 -2.33 3.53
CA ASP A 447 9.28 -2.64 4.89
C ASP A 447 10.34 -2.22 5.94
N LEU A 448 10.80 -0.98 5.81
CA LEU A 448 11.67 -0.28 6.76
C LEU A 448 10.83 0.82 7.41
N ALA A 449 10.74 0.81 8.75
CA ALA A 449 10.18 1.92 9.48
C ALA A 449 11.28 2.96 9.67
N TYR A 450 11.19 4.08 8.95
CA TYR A 450 12.20 5.13 8.89
C TYR A 450 11.57 6.47 9.25
N ILE A 451 12.29 7.31 10.00
CA ILE A 451 11.90 8.72 10.24
C ILE A 451 13.19 9.55 10.19
N SER A 452 13.20 10.61 9.38
CA SER A 452 14.32 11.55 9.30
C SER A 452 14.41 12.43 10.54
N LEU A 453 15.62 12.71 11.02
CA LEU A 453 15.90 13.66 12.10
C LEU A 453 17.03 14.61 11.69
N ASP A 454 17.25 15.68 12.45
CA ASP A 454 18.21 16.75 12.09
C ASP A 454 19.68 16.43 12.42
N GLY A 455 19.96 15.25 12.99
CA GLY A 455 21.29 14.88 13.45
C GLY A 455 22.27 14.42 12.35
N ASN A 456 23.41 13.90 12.81
CA ASN A 456 24.53 13.49 11.96
C ASN A 456 24.99 12.03 12.17
N ILE A 457 24.42 11.30 13.13
CA ILE A 457 24.72 9.89 13.37
C ILE A 457 23.55 9.02 12.92
N GLY A 458 23.75 8.27 11.85
CA GLY A 458 22.73 7.36 11.32
C GLY A 458 22.55 6.15 12.22
N CYS A 459 21.33 5.69 12.39
CA CYS A 459 21.02 4.50 13.19
C CYS A 459 20.39 3.42 12.31
N LEU A 460 20.85 2.17 12.44
CA LEU A 460 20.20 0.99 11.88
C LEU A 460 20.05 -0.04 12.98
N VAL A 461 18.81 -0.33 13.35
CA VAL A 461 18.49 -1.16 14.51
C VAL A 461 17.37 -2.13 14.17
N ASN A 462 17.34 -3.30 14.82
CA ASN A 462 16.21 -4.21 14.74
C ASN A 462 15.34 -4.14 16.01
N GLY A 463 14.08 -3.77 15.82
CA GLY A 463 13.07 -3.55 16.85
C GLY A 463 12.94 -2.08 17.26
N ALA A 464 11.73 -1.53 17.11
CA ALA A 464 11.40 -0.14 17.43
C ALA A 464 11.85 0.33 18.83
N GLY A 465 11.67 -0.51 19.87
CA GLY A 465 12.11 -0.16 21.23
C GLY A 465 13.62 -0.02 21.37
N LEU A 466 14.38 -0.89 20.70
CA LEU A 466 15.84 -0.81 20.67
C LEU A 466 16.31 0.38 19.82
N ALA A 467 15.60 0.69 18.73
CA ALA A 467 15.90 1.84 17.88
C ALA A 467 15.78 3.15 18.67
N MET A 468 14.68 3.33 19.41
CA MET A 468 14.52 4.48 20.32
C MET A 468 15.62 4.54 21.39
N ALA A 469 15.87 3.44 22.09
CA ALA A 469 16.94 3.40 23.10
C ALA A 469 18.33 3.69 22.53
N THR A 470 18.59 3.31 21.28
CA THR A 470 19.87 3.58 20.60
C THR A 470 20.03 5.06 20.33
N MET A 471 18.99 5.73 19.82
CA MET A 471 18.99 7.18 19.62
C MET A 471 19.15 7.93 20.94
N ASP A 472 18.42 7.52 21.98
CA ASP A 472 18.53 8.10 23.31
C ASP A 472 19.94 7.95 23.88
N THR A 473 20.58 6.79 23.65
CA THR A 473 21.95 6.55 24.12
C THR A 473 22.96 7.39 23.33
N ILE A 474 22.81 7.54 22.02
CA ILE A 474 23.64 8.48 21.22
C ILE A 474 23.52 9.90 21.80
N LYS A 475 22.29 10.36 22.05
CA LYS A 475 22.00 11.67 22.61
C LYS A 475 22.58 11.85 24.01
N LEU A 476 22.47 10.82 24.85
CA LEU A 476 23.05 10.78 26.21
C LEU A 476 24.56 10.98 26.21
N PHE A 477 25.26 10.43 25.21
CA PHE A 477 26.71 10.58 25.03
C PHE A 477 27.10 11.80 24.16
N GLY A 478 26.18 12.74 23.92
CA GLY A 478 26.46 14.02 23.26
C GLY A 478 26.44 13.99 21.73
N GLY A 479 26.00 12.89 21.12
CA GLY A 479 25.76 12.80 19.68
C GLY A 479 24.37 13.27 19.26
N GLU A 480 24.18 13.42 17.96
CA GLU A 480 22.89 13.79 17.38
C GLU A 480 22.40 12.69 16.42
N PRO A 481 21.35 11.91 16.78
CA PRO A 481 20.80 10.89 15.88
C PRO A 481 20.20 11.54 14.63
N ALA A 482 20.58 11.05 13.46
CA ALA A 482 20.16 11.55 12.15
C ALA A 482 18.84 10.92 11.66
N ASN A 483 18.44 9.80 12.24
CA ASN A 483 17.22 9.10 11.86
C ASN A 483 16.81 8.08 12.93
N PHE A 484 15.52 7.75 12.94
CA PHE A 484 15.01 6.49 13.45
C PHE A 484 14.98 5.48 12.30
N LEU A 485 15.42 4.25 12.51
CA LEU A 485 15.25 3.15 11.54
C LEU A 485 15.16 1.80 12.23
N ASP A 486 14.01 1.14 12.07
CA ASP A 486 13.77 -0.24 12.45
C ASP A 486 13.70 -1.14 11.21
N VAL A 487 14.68 -2.06 11.06
CA VAL A 487 14.70 -3.06 9.97
C VAL A 487 13.73 -4.23 10.20
N GLY A 488 13.06 -4.27 11.35
CA GLY A 488 12.16 -5.33 11.78
C GLY A 488 12.90 -6.61 12.20
N GLY A 489 12.17 -7.73 12.21
CA GLY A 489 12.71 -9.03 12.65
C GLY A 489 13.71 -9.67 11.67
N GLY A 490 13.86 -9.15 10.45
CA GLY A 490 14.76 -9.70 9.43
C GLY A 490 15.64 -8.60 8.82
N ALA A 491 16.96 -8.72 8.98
CA ALA A 491 17.95 -7.82 8.40
C ALA A 491 18.58 -8.47 7.14
N THR A 492 17.80 -8.57 6.06
CA THR A 492 18.33 -9.09 4.78
C THR A 492 19.32 -8.10 4.17
N THR A 493 20.28 -8.59 3.37
CA THR A 493 21.26 -7.74 2.68
C THR A 493 20.62 -6.61 1.87
N GLU A 494 19.49 -6.89 1.22
CA GLU A 494 18.72 -5.89 0.46
C GLU A 494 18.18 -4.78 1.37
N LYS A 495 17.49 -5.14 2.46
CA LYS A 495 16.98 -4.18 3.45
C LYS A 495 18.09 -3.32 4.04
N VAL A 496 19.23 -3.92 4.40
CA VAL A 496 20.39 -3.20 4.94
C VAL A 496 21.01 -2.26 3.90
N THR A 497 21.10 -2.69 2.64
CA THR A 497 21.61 -1.86 1.53
C THR A 497 20.74 -0.63 1.31
N GLU A 498 19.43 -0.80 1.26
CA GLU A 498 18.49 0.32 1.07
C GLU A 498 18.46 1.24 2.29
N ALA A 499 18.55 0.69 3.50
CA ALA A 499 18.73 1.48 4.72
C ALA A 499 19.97 2.39 4.65
N PHE A 500 21.12 1.87 4.19
CA PHE A 500 22.31 2.71 3.98
C PHE A 500 22.11 3.75 2.90
N LYS A 501 21.50 3.41 1.76
CA LYS A 501 21.20 4.40 0.69
C LYS A 501 20.32 5.53 1.20
N LEU A 502 19.31 5.23 2.03
CA LEU A 502 18.44 6.22 2.65
C LEU A 502 19.22 7.17 3.55
N MET A 503 19.99 6.62 4.50
CA MET A 503 20.81 7.43 5.41
C MET A 503 21.82 8.32 4.65
N LEU A 504 22.44 7.79 3.59
CA LEU A 504 23.43 8.50 2.78
C LEU A 504 22.85 9.67 1.96
N LYS A 505 21.52 9.79 1.85
CA LYS A 505 20.89 11.00 1.28
C LYS A 505 21.03 12.20 2.22
N ASN A 506 21.23 12.00 3.52
CA ASN A 506 21.47 13.08 4.47
C ASN A 506 22.91 13.62 4.29
N PRO A 507 23.11 14.86 3.81
CA PRO A 507 24.44 15.42 3.58
C PRO A 507 25.21 15.68 4.89
N ASN A 508 24.52 15.73 6.02
CA ASN A 508 25.12 15.94 7.33
C ASN A 508 25.58 14.64 7.98
N LEU A 509 25.29 13.47 7.41
CA LEU A 509 25.68 12.18 7.97
C LEU A 509 27.20 12.07 8.11
N LYS A 510 27.68 11.82 9.34
CA LYS A 510 29.11 11.69 9.67
C LYS A 510 29.51 10.30 10.11
N ALA A 511 28.62 9.52 10.71
CA ALA A 511 28.87 8.14 11.11
C ALA A 511 27.57 7.35 11.14
N ILE A 512 27.66 6.01 11.13
CA ILE A 512 26.51 5.11 11.28
C ILE A 512 26.75 4.17 12.45
N LEU A 513 25.74 4.01 13.30
CA LEU A 513 25.65 2.97 14.31
C LEU A 513 24.67 1.87 13.87
N VAL A 514 25.20 0.68 13.61
CA VAL A 514 24.41 -0.56 13.49
C VAL A 514 24.35 -1.22 14.85
N ASN A 515 23.17 -1.27 15.45
CA ASN A 515 22.96 -1.94 16.74
C ASN A 515 21.95 -3.07 16.56
N ILE A 516 22.44 -4.31 16.51
CA ILE A 516 21.60 -5.47 16.25
C ILE A 516 21.63 -6.45 17.41
N PHE A 517 20.43 -6.85 17.85
CA PHE A 517 20.25 -7.96 18.78
C PHE A 517 19.73 -9.17 18.00
N GLY A 518 20.57 -10.20 17.85
CA GLY A 518 20.40 -11.34 16.96
C GLY A 518 19.01 -11.97 17.03
N GLY A 519 18.44 -12.16 18.23
CA GLY A 519 17.06 -12.65 18.36
C GLY A 519 16.84 -13.93 17.54
N ILE A 520 16.06 -13.84 16.46
CA ILE A 520 15.81 -14.95 15.51
C ILE A 520 16.88 -15.11 14.41
N MET A 521 17.74 -14.11 14.20
CA MET A 521 18.83 -14.09 13.22
C MET A 521 20.19 -14.39 13.88
N ARG A 522 21.10 -15.02 13.15
CA ARG A 522 22.48 -15.23 13.62
C ARG A 522 23.37 -14.04 13.24
N CYS A 523 24.29 -13.66 14.12
CA CYS A 523 25.18 -12.53 13.93
C CYS A 523 26.12 -12.68 12.72
N ASP A 524 26.48 -13.90 12.32
CA ASP A 524 27.28 -14.15 11.11
C ASP A 524 26.54 -13.75 9.82
N VAL A 525 25.25 -14.09 9.72
CA VAL A 525 24.40 -13.73 8.57
C VAL A 525 24.20 -12.22 8.49
N ILE A 526 24.01 -11.58 9.65
CA ILE A 526 23.89 -10.12 9.74
C ILE A 526 25.20 -9.44 9.34
N ALA A 527 26.34 -9.94 9.84
CA ALA A 527 27.65 -9.41 9.50
C ALA A 527 27.93 -9.51 8.00
N GLU A 528 27.58 -10.65 7.36
CA GLU A 528 27.66 -10.81 5.91
C GLU A 528 26.83 -9.76 5.18
N GLY A 529 25.57 -9.56 5.60
CA GLY A 529 24.68 -8.56 5.03
C GLY A 529 25.21 -7.14 5.17
N VAL A 530 25.73 -6.78 6.34
CA VAL A 530 26.35 -5.47 6.60
C VAL A 530 27.58 -5.26 5.71
N VAL A 531 28.50 -6.22 5.63
CA VAL A 531 29.71 -6.13 4.79
C VAL A 531 29.35 -6.00 3.32
N ALA A 532 28.41 -6.82 2.84
CA ALA A 532 27.95 -6.78 1.46
C ALA A 532 27.28 -5.43 1.13
N ALA A 533 26.42 -4.94 2.01
CA ALA A 533 25.75 -3.64 1.86
C ALA A 533 26.77 -2.49 1.86
N SER A 534 27.71 -2.46 2.80
CA SER A 534 28.75 -1.43 2.88
C SER A 534 29.62 -1.38 1.62
N LYS A 535 29.96 -2.53 1.02
CA LYS A 535 30.67 -2.60 -0.26
C LYS A 535 29.81 -2.11 -1.42
N ALA A 536 28.55 -2.53 -1.48
CA ALA A 536 27.62 -2.15 -2.55
C ALA A 536 27.39 -0.63 -2.61
N VAL A 537 27.24 0.02 -1.46
CA VAL A 537 27.03 1.48 -1.37
C VAL A 537 28.32 2.29 -1.32
N HIS A 538 29.50 1.64 -1.36
CA HIS A 538 30.80 2.28 -1.22
C HIS A 538 30.87 3.20 0.01
N LEU A 539 30.49 2.66 1.18
CA LEU A 539 30.30 3.45 2.40
C LEU A 539 31.58 4.19 2.81
N GLN A 540 31.51 5.53 2.86
CA GLN A 540 32.65 6.40 3.18
C GLN A 540 32.65 6.88 4.63
N VAL A 541 31.48 6.90 5.27
CA VAL A 541 31.35 7.28 6.68
C VAL A 541 31.76 6.11 7.60
N PRO A 542 32.38 6.37 8.75
CA PRO A 542 32.69 5.34 9.74
C PRO A 542 31.46 4.55 10.14
N LEU A 543 31.64 3.23 10.26
CA LEU A 543 30.59 2.30 10.67
C LEU A 543 30.95 1.71 12.04
N VAL A 544 30.13 2.00 13.04
CA VAL A 544 30.19 1.32 14.34
C VAL A 544 29.15 0.22 14.36
N VAL A 545 29.57 -0.99 14.70
CA VAL A 545 28.68 -2.16 14.76
C VAL A 545 28.71 -2.77 16.13
N ARG A 546 27.54 -2.88 16.74
CA ARG A 546 27.31 -3.66 17.96
C ARG A 546 26.34 -4.78 17.66
N MET A 547 26.78 -6.01 17.89
CA MET A 547 25.98 -7.21 17.71
C MET A 547 25.97 -8.03 19.00
N LYS A 548 24.81 -8.58 19.36
CA LYS A 548 24.66 -9.58 20.43
C LYS A 548 23.78 -10.72 19.99
N GLY A 549 24.18 -11.97 20.23
CA GLY A 549 23.34 -13.14 19.93
C GLY A 549 24.13 -14.36 19.47
N THR A 550 23.44 -15.28 18.80
CA THR A 550 24.04 -16.51 18.24
C THR A 550 25.13 -16.16 17.24
N ASN A 551 26.29 -16.81 17.34
CA ASN A 551 27.47 -16.58 16.50
C ASN A 551 28.04 -15.14 16.58
N GLU A 552 27.88 -14.47 17.73
CA GLU A 552 28.44 -13.12 17.95
C GLU A 552 29.93 -13.03 17.61
N ASP A 553 30.75 -13.94 18.14
CA ASP A 553 32.21 -13.93 17.93
C ASP A 553 32.57 -14.14 16.46
N LEU A 554 31.85 -15.03 15.76
CA LEU A 554 32.04 -15.26 14.33
C LEU A 554 31.66 -14.02 13.52
N GLY A 555 30.52 -13.40 13.83
CA GLY A 555 30.09 -12.15 13.17
C GLY A 555 31.10 -11.03 13.37
N LYS A 556 31.61 -10.83 14.59
CA LYS A 556 32.67 -9.84 14.87
C LYS A 556 33.95 -10.13 14.07
N LYS A 557 34.36 -11.39 13.99
CA LYS A 557 35.50 -11.79 13.18
C LYS A 557 35.28 -11.48 11.69
N MET A 558 34.09 -11.76 11.16
CA MET A 558 33.74 -11.43 9.77
C MET A 558 33.80 -9.93 9.49
N LEU A 559 33.36 -9.08 10.42
CA LEU A 559 33.48 -7.62 10.30
C LEU A 559 34.95 -7.18 10.29
N ALA A 560 35.78 -7.73 11.19
CA ALA A 560 37.21 -7.41 11.28
C ALA A 560 37.98 -7.84 10.03
N ASP A 561 37.68 -9.04 9.50
CA ASP A 561 38.33 -9.62 8.33
C ASP A 561 37.82 -9.02 7.00
N SER A 562 36.80 -8.15 7.04
CA SER A 562 36.12 -7.63 5.84
C SER A 562 36.95 -6.67 4.98
N GLY A 563 38.02 -6.09 5.56
CA GLY A 563 38.83 -5.04 4.96
C GLY A 563 38.18 -3.65 4.95
N LEU A 564 37.01 -3.51 5.57
CA LEU A 564 36.29 -2.23 5.71
C LEU A 564 36.64 -1.56 7.06
N PRO A 565 36.58 -0.22 7.16
CA PRO A 565 36.83 0.51 8.41
C PRO A 565 35.63 0.40 9.37
N ILE A 566 35.38 -0.82 9.87
CA ILE A 566 34.27 -1.14 10.77
C ILE A 566 34.79 -1.21 12.21
N ILE A 567 34.19 -0.42 13.09
CA ILE A 567 34.52 -0.38 14.51
C ILE A 567 33.52 -1.28 15.26
N SER A 568 34.00 -2.38 15.82
CA SER A 568 33.14 -3.23 16.67
C SER A 568 33.01 -2.66 18.08
N ALA A 569 31.85 -2.85 18.70
CA ALA A 569 31.59 -2.50 20.10
C ALA A 569 30.86 -3.64 20.84
N ASP A 570 31.16 -3.80 22.13
CA ASP A 570 30.63 -4.89 22.97
C ASP A 570 29.39 -4.48 23.76
N SER A 571 29.31 -3.22 24.16
CA SER A 571 28.15 -2.67 24.90
C SER A 571 27.48 -1.54 24.12
N MET A 572 26.25 -1.20 24.52
CA MET A 572 25.52 -0.08 23.91
C MET A 572 26.18 1.27 24.26
N GLU A 573 26.68 1.41 25.49
CA GLU A 573 27.46 2.57 25.94
C GLU A 573 28.72 2.75 25.09
N GLU A 574 29.50 1.68 24.93
CA GLU A 574 30.73 1.72 24.14
C GLU A 574 30.44 2.03 22.66
N ALA A 575 29.37 1.46 22.10
CA ALA A 575 28.95 1.73 20.74
C ALA A 575 28.57 3.20 20.52
N ALA A 576 27.85 3.79 21.47
CA ALA A 576 27.49 5.20 21.44
C ALA A 576 28.73 6.10 21.57
N GLN A 577 29.61 5.85 22.53
CA GLN A 577 30.87 6.61 22.69
C GLN A 577 31.72 6.56 21.42
N LYS A 578 31.87 5.37 20.83
CA LYS A 578 32.64 5.16 19.60
C LYS A 578 32.02 5.87 18.40
N VAL A 579 30.70 5.81 18.21
CA VAL A 579 30.07 6.45 17.05
C VAL A 579 30.08 7.97 17.17
N VAL A 580 29.96 8.51 18.40
CA VAL A 580 30.11 9.95 18.66
C VAL A 580 31.53 10.40 18.35
N ALA A 581 32.55 9.69 18.88
CA ALA A 581 33.94 10.00 18.57
C ALA A 581 34.24 9.94 17.05
N ALA A 582 33.75 8.89 16.38
CA ALA A 582 33.90 8.74 14.94
C ALA A 582 33.22 9.86 14.14
N ALA A 583 32.04 10.33 14.57
CA ALA A 583 31.35 11.46 13.96
C ALA A 583 32.09 12.80 14.14
N GLU A 584 32.85 12.94 15.22
CA GLU A 584 33.74 14.08 15.48
C GLU A 584 35.09 13.97 14.76
N GLY A 585 35.36 12.86 14.07
CA GLY A 585 36.63 12.59 13.38
C GLY A 585 37.78 12.22 14.33
N LYS A 586 37.47 11.69 15.52
CA LYS A 586 38.43 11.31 16.56
C LYS A 586 38.71 9.82 16.60
#